data_AF-A0A958B3N5-F1
#
_entry.id   AF-A0A958B3N5-F1
#
_cell.length_a   1.000
_cell.length_b   1.000
_cell.length_c   1.000
_cell.angle_alpha   90.00
_cell.angle_beta   90.00
_cell.angle_gamma   90.00
#
_symmetry.space_group_name_H-M   'P 1'
#
loop_
_entity.id
_entity.type
_entity.pdbx_description
1 polymer ?
#
loop_
_entity_poly.entity_id
_entity_poly.type
_entity_poly.pdbx_seq_one_letter_code
_entity_poly.pdbx_strand_id
1 'polypeptide(L)'
;MDFIDILRFWLVIQLFALAALPLAWRWLAPLPSRGYALAKPLGLLLVSYLLWLGASLGFLRNGVGGILLAWAVVLGASLWLGRASWQRDDSGQRPLFSWLREHWVLVAVTEILFLAALVGWAFIRSFSPEITTAGGEKFMELTFLNGILRSQQFPPQDPWLSGFAISYYYFGYVMLAALARLSGLPASVAFNVGLGAWFALTLTAAFGIAFDLVAALIRRAPVSSSLPPASSPPVPRSAYIGGLLGALFVGLLGNLAGFLESMFSAGVGPLAFWRWLDVKDLNCLGGPGYSEPIANCLTAG
;
A
#
# COMPACT_ATOMS: atom_id res chain seq x y z
N MET A 1 14.47 11.09 9.13
CA MET A 1 13.07 10.61 9.20
C MET A 1 12.92 9.91 10.52
N ASP A 2 12.02 10.39 11.36
CA ASP A 2 11.85 9.85 12.71
C ASP A 2 10.80 8.72 12.70
N PHE A 3 10.89 7.80 13.66
CA PHE A 3 9.88 6.78 13.90
C PHE A 3 8.49 7.40 14.12
N ILE A 4 8.44 8.58 14.75
CA ILE A 4 7.19 9.34 14.93
C ILE A 4 6.53 9.69 13.57
N ASP A 5 7.32 10.00 12.54
CA ASP A 5 6.80 10.32 11.20
C ASP A 5 6.10 9.10 10.59
N ILE A 6 6.66 7.91 10.79
CA ILE A 6 6.10 6.63 10.33
C ILE A 6 4.77 6.35 11.05
N LEU A 7 4.73 6.55 12.37
CA LEU A 7 3.51 6.37 13.16
C LEU A 7 2.39 7.32 12.75
N ARG A 8 2.71 8.57 12.42
CA ARG A 8 1.74 9.54 11.90
C ARG A 8 1.12 9.06 10.59
N PHE A 9 1.95 8.60 9.64
CA PHE A 9 1.47 8.03 8.38
C PHE A 9 0.61 6.79 8.58
N TRP A 10 1.05 5.88 9.45
CA TRP A 10 0.28 4.70 9.83
C TRP A 10 -1.10 5.10 10.34
N LEU A 11 -1.17 6.01 11.32
CA LEU A 11 -2.43 6.47 11.91
C LEU A 11 -3.33 7.11 10.86
N VAL A 12 -2.80 7.98 10.00
CA VAL A 12 -3.57 8.61 8.94
C VAL A 12 -4.14 7.54 8.00
N ILE A 13 -3.36 6.57 7.56
CA ILE A 13 -3.87 5.49 6.69
C ILE A 13 -4.97 4.68 7.39
N GLN A 14 -4.88 4.45 8.71
CA GLN A 14 -5.98 3.83 9.45
C GLN A 14 -7.25 4.70 9.43
N LEU A 15 -7.14 6.02 9.53
CA LEU A 15 -8.29 6.92 9.40
C LEU A 15 -8.97 6.76 8.03
N PHE A 16 -8.22 6.71 6.94
CA PHE A 16 -8.78 6.46 5.61
C PHE A 16 -9.42 5.07 5.53
N ALA A 17 -8.78 4.04 6.08
CA ALA A 17 -9.32 2.69 6.12
C ALA A 17 -10.65 2.63 6.86
N LEU A 18 -10.79 3.31 7.99
CA LEU A 18 -12.02 3.36 8.78
C LEU A 18 -13.19 3.99 8.01
N ALA A 19 -12.93 4.98 7.16
CA ALA A 19 -13.97 5.57 6.32
C ALA A 19 -14.54 4.57 5.31
N ALA A 20 -13.72 3.70 4.74
CA ALA A 20 -14.17 2.74 3.72
C ALA A 20 -14.45 1.33 4.24
N LEU A 21 -13.98 0.94 5.42
CA LEU A 21 -14.20 -0.38 6.01
C LEU A 21 -15.69 -0.78 6.04
N PRO A 22 -16.62 0.09 6.46
CA PRO A 22 -18.05 -0.16 6.42
C PRO A 22 -18.52 -0.64 5.01
N LEU A 23 -18.19 0.12 3.98
CA LEU A 23 -18.51 -0.17 2.58
C LEU A 23 -17.78 -1.41 2.05
N ALA A 24 -16.47 -1.54 2.31
CA ALA A 24 -15.65 -2.65 1.88
C ALA A 24 -16.21 -3.98 2.38
N TRP A 25 -16.56 -4.03 3.66
CA TRP A 25 -17.12 -5.23 4.29
C TRP A 25 -18.44 -5.66 3.68
N ARG A 26 -19.30 -4.70 3.32
CA ARG A 26 -20.58 -4.99 2.67
C ARG A 26 -20.40 -5.41 1.22
N TRP A 27 -19.58 -4.69 0.46
CA TRP A 27 -19.41 -4.90 -0.97
C TRP A 27 -18.65 -6.20 -1.25
N LEU A 28 -17.64 -6.50 -0.43
CA LEU A 28 -16.81 -7.69 -0.51
C LEU A 28 -17.30 -8.79 0.43
N ALA A 29 -18.57 -8.73 0.88
CA ALA A 29 -19.19 -9.76 1.71
C ALA A 29 -19.11 -11.21 1.16
N PRO A 30 -19.08 -11.45 -0.17
CA PRO A 30 -18.87 -12.79 -0.72
C PRO A 30 -17.47 -13.36 -0.46
N LEU A 31 -16.47 -12.50 -0.18
CA LEU A 31 -15.10 -12.92 0.08
C LEU A 31 -14.91 -13.36 1.54
N PRO A 32 -14.10 -14.39 1.82
CA PRO A 32 -13.82 -14.86 3.17
C PRO A 32 -13.29 -13.78 4.13
N SER A 33 -12.44 -12.87 3.65
CA SER A 33 -11.87 -11.75 4.42
C SER A 33 -12.81 -10.56 4.58
N ARG A 34 -13.95 -10.57 3.86
CA ARG A 34 -14.84 -9.41 3.68
C ARG A 34 -14.10 -8.13 3.31
N GLY A 35 -12.99 -8.24 2.57
CA GLY A 35 -12.25 -7.08 2.07
C GLY A 35 -11.52 -6.25 3.12
N TYR A 36 -11.29 -6.78 4.33
CA TYR A 36 -10.62 -6.04 5.41
C TYR A 36 -9.26 -5.46 4.97
N ALA A 37 -8.43 -6.27 4.30
CA ALA A 37 -7.14 -5.84 3.79
C ALA A 37 -7.24 -4.75 2.70
N LEU A 38 -8.31 -4.76 1.91
CA LEU A 38 -8.55 -3.79 0.84
C LEU A 38 -9.20 -2.49 1.34
N ALA A 39 -9.65 -2.43 2.60
CA ALA A 39 -10.26 -1.23 3.16
C ALA A 39 -9.29 -0.04 3.19
N LYS A 40 -7.99 -0.28 3.46
CA LYS A 40 -6.94 0.76 3.46
C LYS A 40 -6.77 1.43 2.08
N PRO A 41 -6.45 0.69 0.99
CA PRO A 41 -6.32 1.30 -0.33
C PRO A 41 -7.66 1.87 -0.84
N LEU A 42 -8.80 1.22 -0.56
CA LEU A 42 -10.11 1.72 -0.95
C LEU A 42 -10.43 3.06 -0.28
N GLY A 43 -10.18 3.18 1.02
CA GLY A 43 -10.39 4.42 1.76
C GLY A 43 -9.54 5.56 1.23
N LEU A 44 -8.25 5.29 1.01
CA LEU A 44 -7.33 6.26 0.44
C LEU A 44 -7.76 6.70 -0.96
N LEU A 45 -8.17 5.76 -1.81
CA LEU A 45 -8.67 6.03 -3.14
C LEU A 45 -9.94 6.90 -3.11
N LEU A 46 -10.98 6.48 -2.39
CA LEU A 46 -12.28 7.15 -2.39
C LEU A 46 -12.20 8.58 -1.84
N VAL A 47 -11.50 8.77 -0.72
CA VAL A 47 -11.37 10.10 -0.11
C VAL A 47 -10.53 11.01 -0.99
N SER A 48 -9.40 10.53 -1.52
CA SER A 48 -8.53 11.34 -2.39
C SER A 48 -9.20 11.64 -3.73
N TYR A 49 -9.99 10.71 -4.26
CA TYR A 49 -10.75 10.90 -5.49
C TYR A 49 -11.85 11.94 -5.31
N LEU A 50 -12.60 11.88 -4.20
CA LEU A 50 -13.63 12.86 -3.89
C LEU A 50 -13.03 14.25 -3.65
N LEU A 51 -11.88 14.33 -2.96
CA LEU A 51 -11.12 15.58 -2.82
C LEU A 51 -10.70 16.11 -4.19
N TRP A 52 -10.10 15.26 -5.03
CA TRP A 52 -9.62 15.63 -6.35
C TRP A 52 -10.75 16.13 -7.24
N LEU A 53 -11.86 15.41 -7.30
CA LEU A 53 -13.04 15.78 -8.08
C LEU A 53 -13.66 17.07 -7.56
N GLY A 54 -13.88 17.17 -6.24
CA GLY A 54 -14.46 18.37 -5.64
C GLY A 54 -13.59 19.60 -5.82
N ALA A 55 -12.27 19.47 -5.73
CA ALA A 55 -11.34 20.58 -5.97
C ALA A 55 -11.10 20.90 -7.45
N SER A 56 -11.36 19.95 -8.36
CA SER A 56 -11.37 20.18 -9.81
C SER A 56 -12.62 20.93 -10.25
N LEU A 57 -13.75 20.67 -9.57
CA LEU A 57 -15.04 21.32 -9.84
C LEU A 57 -15.22 22.65 -9.07
N GLY A 58 -14.28 23.02 -8.21
CA GLY A 58 -14.33 24.24 -7.40
C GLY A 58 -15.20 24.16 -6.13
N PHE A 59 -15.74 22.98 -5.78
CA PHE A 59 -16.53 22.77 -4.56
C PHE A 59 -15.65 22.61 -3.30
N LEU A 60 -14.46 22.05 -3.45
CA LEU A 60 -13.51 21.81 -2.36
C LEU A 60 -12.22 22.57 -2.58
N ARG A 61 -11.50 22.85 -1.49
CA ARG A 61 -10.11 23.34 -1.54
C ARG A 61 -9.19 22.18 -1.21
N ASN A 62 -8.09 22.05 -1.94
CA ASN A 62 -7.02 21.10 -1.67
C ASN A 62 -6.23 21.49 -0.41
N GLY A 63 -6.83 21.24 0.75
CA GLY A 63 -6.28 21.50 2.08
C GLY A 63 -6.88 20.56 3.12
N VAL A 64 -6.46 20.69 4.38
CA VAL A 64 -6.90 19.82 5.48
C VAL A 64 -8.43 19.78 5.60
N GLY A 65 -9.10 20.94 5.54
CA GLY A 65 -10.55 21.01 5.60
C GLY A 65 -11.26 20.27 4.45
N GLY A 66 -10.74 20.39 3.22
CA GLY A 66 -11.28 19.66 2.07
C GLY A 66 -11.08 18.15 2.20
N ILE A 67 -9.92 17.71 2.70
CA ILE A 67 -9.63 16.29 2.97
C ILE A 67 -10.60 15.75 4.03
N LEU A 68 -10.77 16.45 5.15
CA LEU A 68 -11.66 16.02 6.23
C LEU A 68 -13.13 16.00 5.80
N LEU A 69 -13.57 16.94 4.97
CA LEU A 69 -14.91 16.93 4.40
C LEU A 69 -15.10 15.75 3.44
N ALA A 70 -14.14 15.51 2.54
CA ALA A 70 -14.18 14.33 1.67
C ALA A 70 -14.19 13.03 2.49
N TRP A 71 -13.40 12.95 3.55
CA TRP A 71 -13.38 11.82 4.48
C TRP A 71 -14.73 11.62 5.17
N ALA A 72 -15.35 12.70 5.66
CA ALA A 72 -16.66 12.64 6.32
C ALA A 72 -17.77 12.21 5.35
N VAL A 73 -17.75 12.69 4.10
CA VAL A 73 -18.70 12.27 3.05
C VAL A 73 -18.52 10.79 2.73
N VAL A 74 -17.28 10.32 2.55
CA VAL A 74 -17.01 8.90 2.31
C VAL A 74 -17.45 8.06 3.50
N LEU A 75 -17.12 8.45 4.73
CA LEU A 75 -17.57 7.75 5.93
C LEU A 75 -19.11 7.71 6.02
N GLY A 76 -19.78 8.84 5.78
CA GLY A 76 -21.25 8.91 5.80
C GLY A 76 -21.90 8.02 4.74
N ALA A 77 -21.41 8.06 3.50
CA ALA A 77 -21.87 7.19 2.42
C ALA A 77 -21.59 5.71 2.74
N SER A 78 -20.42 5.42 3.28
CA SER A 78 -19.99 4.09 3.68
C SER A 78 -20.89 3.54 4.78
N LEU A 79 -21.16 4.32 5.84
CA LEU A 79 -22.10 4.03 6.94
C LEU A 79 -23.57 4.00 6.52
N TRP A 80 -23.94 4.56 5.37
CA TRP A 80 -25.30 4.46 4.86
C TRP A 80 -25.46 3.21 3.99
N LEU A 81 -24.56 3.01 3.02
CA LEU A 81 -24.61 1.91 2.06
C LEU A 81 -24.41 0.54 2.71
N GLY A 82 -23.51 0.41 3.68
CA GLY A 82 -23.31 -0.86 4.37
C GLY A 82 -24.12 -1.03 5.65
N ARG A 83 -25.18 -0.23 5.89
CA ARG A 83 -25.92 -0.12 7.19
C ARG A 83 -26.19 -1.43 7.89
N ALA A 84 -26.44 -2.47 7.10
CA ALA A 84 -26.61 -3.85 7.52
C ALA A 84 -25.43 -4.42 8.36
N SER A 85 -24.22 -3.87 8.28
CA SER A 85 -23.06 -4.38 9.01
C SER A 85 -22.80 -3.72 10.37
N TRP A 86 -23.41 -2.58 10.70
CA TRP A 86 -23.32 -1.96 12.05
C TRP A 86 -24.67 -1.79 12.75
N GLN A 87 -25.78 -1.94 12.01
CA GLN A 87 -27.09 -2.11 12.61
C GLN A 87 -27.13 -3.41 13.40
N ARG A 88 -27.90 -3.41 14.49
CA ARG A 88 -28.11 -4.62 15.28
C ARG A 88 -28.93 -5.60 14.44
N ASP A 89 -28.47 -6.84 14.36
CA ASP A 89 -29.27 -7.94 13.82
C ASP A 89 -30.37 -8.35 14.82
N ASP A 90 -31.17 -9.36 14.44
CA ASP A 90 -32.25 -9.89 15.28
C ASP A 90 -31.76 -10.42 16.64
N SER A 91 -30.46 -10.69 16.77
CA SER A 91 -29.80 -11.12 18.01
C SER A 91 -29.26 -9.94 18.85
N GLY A 92 -29.45 -8.70 18.40
CA GLY A 92 -28.95 -7.49 19.04
C GLY A 92 -27.46 -7.21 18.80
N GLN A 93 -26.78 -8.03 17.99
CA GLN A 93 -25.34 -7.92 17.72
C GLN A 93 -25.06 -7.07 16.50
N ARG A 94 -23.89 -6.41 16.48
CA ARG A 94 -23.44 -5.66 15.31
C ARG A 94 -22.55 -6.57 14.45
N PRO A 95 -22.97 -6.97 13.23
CA PRO A 95 -22.31 -8.01 12.45
C PRO A 95 -20.82 -7.75 12.14
N LEU A 96 -20.43 -6.49 11.91
CA LEU A 96 -19.03 -6.13 11.68
C LEU A 96 -18.19 -6.42 12.93
N PHE A 97 -18.67 -6.01 14.11
CA PHE A 97 -17.91 -6.14 15.35
C PHE A 97 -17.81 -7.59 15.82
N SER A 98 -18.88 -8.38 15.66
CA SER A 98 -18.81 -9.83 15.91
C SER A 98 -17.82 -10.50 14.95
N TRP A 99 -17.88 -10.17 13.66
CA TRP A 99 -16.94 -10.70 12.67
C TRP A 99 -15.49 -10.34 12.99
N LEU A 100 -15.20 -9.09 13.37
CA LEU A 100 -13.85 -8.66 13.78
C LEU A 100 -13.32 -9.43 14.98
N ARG A 101 -14.19 -9.76 15.95
CA ARG A 101 -13.83 -10.57 17.11
C ARG A 101 -13.56 -12.03 16.73
N GLU A 102 -14.39 -12.60 15.86
CA GLU A 102 -14.23 -13.98 15.37
C GLU A 102 -13.00 -14.14 14.47
N HIS A 103 -12.65 -13.12 13.69
CA HIS A 103 -11.56 -13.13 12.71
C HIS A 103 -10.36 -12.28 13.17
N TRP A 104 -10.18 -12.12 14.48
CA TRP A 104 -9.13 -11.26 15.04
C TRP A 104 -7.72 -11.65 14.58
N VAL A 105 -7.47 -12.94 14.30
CA VAL A 105 -6.18 -13.43 13.78
C VAL A 105 -5.93 -12.88 12.36
N LEU A 106 -6.94 -12.88 11.49
CA LEU A 106 -6.83 -12.29 10.16
C LEU A 106 -6.58 -10.79 10.23
N VAL A 107 -7.30 -10.10 11.11
CA VAL A 107 -7.08 -8.67 11.37
C VAL A 107 -5.65 -8.43 11.83
N ALA A 108 -5.18 -9.17 12.85
CA ALA A 108 -3.84 -9.05 13.40
C ALA A 108 -2.75 -9.32 12.35
N VAL A 109 -2.86 -10.41 11.58
CA VAL A 109 -1.90 -10.72 10.50
C VAL A 109 -1.87 -9.60 9.47
N THR A 110 -3.03 -9.06 9.08
CA THR A 110 -3.11 -7.97 8.11
C THR A 110 -2.46 -6.69 8.64
N GLU A 111 -2.74 -6.30 9.90
CA GLU A 111 -2.15 -5.11 10.51
C GLU A 111 -0.66 -5.25 10.79
N ILE A 112 -0.21 -6.42 11.24
CA ILE A 112 1.21 -6.72 11.46
C ILE A 112 1.96 -6.69 10.13
N LEU A 113 1.41 -7.31 9.08
CA LEU A 113 2.00 -7.28 7.74
C LEU A 113 2.11 -5.84 7.23
N PHE A 114 1.04 -5.04 7.39
CA PHE A 114 1.03 -3.63 7.00
C PHE A 114 2.13 -2.85 7.74
N LEU A 115 2.18 -2.95 9.06
CA LEU A 115 3.10 -2.20 9.89
C LEU A 115 4.55 -2.63 9.65
N ALA A 116 4.81 -3.94 9.58
CA ALA A 116 6.13 -4.48 9.30
C ALA A 116 6.63 -4.04 7.92
N ALA A 117 5.77 -4.06 6.90
CA ALA A 117 6.11 -3.58 5.56
C ALA A 117 6.41 -2.08 5.54
N LEU A 118 5.57 -1.28 6.20
CA LEU A 118 5.75 0.17 6.27
C LEU A 118 7.05 0.55 6.98
N VAL A 119 7.29 -0.04 8.16
CA VAL A 119 8.51 0.19 8.96
C VAL A 119 9.74 -0.35 8.22
N GLY A 120 9.67 -1.56 7.69
CA GLY A 120 10.78 -2.19 6.97
C GLY A 120 11.21 -1.39 5.75
N TRP A 121 10.26 -0.94 4.93
CA TRP A 121 10.59 -0.14 3.74
C TRP A 121 11.03 1.28 4.09
N ALA A 122 10.44 1.90 5.11
CA ALA A 122 10.92 3.19 5.62
C ALA A 122 12.35 3.09 6.18
N PHE A 123 12.68 1.98 6.84
CA PHE A 123 14.03 1.68 7.31
C PHE A 123 15.02 1.53 6.16
N ILE A 124 14.69 0.75 5.13
CA ILE A 124 15.52 0.65 3.91
C ILE A 124 15.73 2.05 3.30
N ARG A 125 14.68 2.87 3.20
CA ARG A 125 14.80 4.24 2.68
C ARG A 125 15.60 5.17 3.57
N SER A 126 15.77 4.88 4.86
CA SER A 126 16.58 5.70 5.76
C SER A 126 18.08 5.67 5.43
N PHE A 127 18.56 4.62 4.74
CA PHE A 127 19.96 4.51 4.29
C PHE A 127 20.28 5.34 3.05
N SER A 128 19.27 5.61 2.22
CA SER A 128 19.39 6.51 1.07
C SER A 128 18.14 7.37 1.01
N PRO A 129 17.97 8.35 1.93
CA PRO A 129 16.79 9.21 1.99
C PRO A 129 16.85 10.35 0.97
N GLU A 130 18.01 10.52 0.35
CA GLU A 130 18.35 11.58 -0.59
C GLU A 130 17.38 11.57 -1.77
N ILE A 131 16.96 12.76 -2.17
CA ILE A 131 16.17 12.97 -3.38
C ILE A 131 17.17 13.43 -4.43
N THR A 132 17.86 12.46 -5.02
CA THR A 132 18.91 12.71 -6.00
C THR A 132 18.32 13.06 -7.36
N THR A 133 19.04 13.89 -8.11
CA THR A 133 18.79 14.15 -9.53
C THR A 133 19.30 13.02 -10.42
N ALA A 134 20.21 12.17 -9.90
CA ALA A 134 20.70 11.00 -10.61
C ALA A 134 19.55 9.99 -10.80
N GLY A 135 19.20 9.72 -12.06
CA GLY A 135 18.01 8.93 -12.44
C GLY A 135 16.76 9.74 -12.77
N GLY A 136 16.77 11.07 -12.58
CA GLY A 136 15.78 12.04 -13.11
C GLY A 136 14.38 12.03 -12.47
N GLU A 137 13.81 10.86 -12.21
CA GLU A 137 12.39 10.71 -11.88
C GLU A 137 12.05 11.24 -10.48
N LYS A 138 12.85 10.89 -9.44
CA LYS A 138 12.57 11.29 -8.04
C LYS A 138 12.48 12.79 -7.82
N PHE A 139 13.31 13.57 -8.53
CA PHE A 139 13.27 15.02 -8.44
C PHE A 139 11.97 15.57 -9.04
N MET A 140 11.55 15.05 -10.19
CA MET A 140 10.28 15.40 -10.82
C MET A 140 9.09 15.04 -9.93
N GLU A 141 9.09 13.84 -9.33
CA GLU A 141 8.03 13.36 -8.44
C GLU A 141 7.87 14.27 -7.20
N LEU A 142 8.98 14.65 -6.55
CA LEU A 142 8.95 15.58 -5.42
C LEU A 142 8.46 16.96 -5.85
N THR A 143 8.85 17.40 -7.04
CA THR A 143 8.45 18.71 -7.57
C THR A 143 6.93 18.73 -7.85
N PHE A 144 6.37 17.67 -8.42
CA PHE A 144 4.91 17.51 -8.58
C PHE A 144 4.18 17.46 -7.25
N LEU A 145 4.71 16.73 -6.25
CA LEU A 145 4.15 16.72 -4.90
C LEU A 145 4.12 18.13 -4.29
N ASN A 146 5.18 18.92 -4.46
CA ASN A 146 5.21 20.32 -4.01
C ASN A 146 4.21 21.20 -4.77
N GLY A 147 4.10 21.05 -6.09
CA GLY A 147 3.11 21.77 -6.90
C GLY A 147 1.68 21.52 -6.42
N ILE A 148 1.35 20.27 -6.11
CA ILE A 148 0.05 19.89 -5.53
C ILE A 148 -0.12 20.48 -4.13
N LEU A 149 0.87 20.37 -3.24
CA LEU A 149 0.79 20.91 -1.87
C LEU A 149 0.65 22.44 -1.84
N ARG A 150 1.05 23.15 -2.89
CA ARG A 150 0.87 24.60 -3.02
C ARG A 150 -0.43 24.99 -3.73
N SER A 151 -1.01 24.08 -4.51
CA SER A 151 -2.23 24.35 -5.28
C SER A 151 -3.49 24.21 -4.42
N GLN A 152 -4.36 25.21 -4.47
CA GLN A 152 -5.63 25.26 -3.75
C GLN A 152 -6.77 24.51 -4.47
N GLN A 153 -6.67 24.39 -5.78
CA GLN A 153 -7.63 23.74 -6.67
C GLN A 153 -6.89 22.85 -7.66
N PHE A 154 -7.64 22.05 -8.42
CA PHE A 154 -7.08 21.21 -9.47
C PHE A 154 -7.58 21.63 -10.87
N PRO A 155 -6.78 21.40 -11.93
CA PRO A 155 -5.45 20.80 -11.92
C PRO A 155 -4.38 21.70 -11.27
N PRO A 156 -3.33 21.13 -10.66
CA PRO A 156 -2.31 21.88 -9.94
C PRO A 156 -1.40 22.64 -10.92
N GLN A 157 -0.79 23.73 -10.45
CA GLN A 157 0.19 24.47 -11.26
C GLN A 157 1.40 23.60 -11.60
N ASP A 158 1.84 23.68 -12.85
CA ASP A 158 3.06 23.02 -13.33
C ASP A 158 4.30 23.75 -12.77
N PRO A 159 5.14 23.08 -11.99
CA PRO A 159 6.36 23.71 -11.45
C PRO A 159 7.43 23.96 -12.52
N TRP A 160 7.32 23.36 -13.71
CA TRP A 160 8.27 23.48 -14.82
C TRP A 160 7.83 24.47 -15.88
N LEU A 161 6.51 24.75 -15.96
CA LEU A 161 5.94 25.63 -16.97
C LEU A 161 4.98 26.64 -16.33
N SER A 162 5.51 27.83 -16.04
CA SER A 162 4.77 28.90 -15.36
C SER A 162 3.48 29.26 -16.10
N GLY A 163 2.37 29.36 -15.36
CA GLY A 163 1.05 29.71 -15.90
C GLY A 163 0.25 28.53 -16.44
N PHE A 164 0.83 27.33 -16.50
CA PHE A 164 0.16 26.12 -16.97
C PHE A 164 -0.07 25.13 -15.83
N ALA A 165 -0.93 24.15 -16.07
CA ALA A 165 -1.20 23.06 -15.15
C ALA A 165 -0.36 21.82 -15.51
N ILE A 166 -0.10 20.95 -14.52
CA ILE A 166 0.64 19.70 -14.74
C ILE A 166 -0.07 18.88 -15.83
N SER A 167 0.60 18.69 -16.97
CA SER A 167 0.12 17.86 -18.08
C SER A 167 0.62 16.41 -17.96
N TYR A 168 0.41 15.78 -16.81
CA TYR A 168 0.86 14.42 -16.51
C TYR A 168 -0.11 13.71 -15.56
N TYR A 169 0.00 12.39 -15.42
CA TYR A 169 -0.77 11.64 -14.42
C TYR A 169 -0.27 11.97 -13.01
N TYR A 170 -1.03 12.77 -12.27
CA TYR A 170 -0.61 13.29 -10.96
C TYR A 170 -1.43 12.78 -9.76
N PHE A 171 -2.45 11.93 -9.99
CA PHE A 171 -3.38 11.52 -8.93
C PHE A 171 -2.71 10.76 -7.78
N GLY A 172 -1.68 9.94 -8.06
CA GLY A 172 -0.90 9.28 -7.00
C GLY A 172 -0.23 10.29 -6.05
N TYR A 173 0.24 11.43 -6.58
CA TYR A 173 0.78 12.51 -5.75
C TYR A 173 -0.32 13.27 -5.00
N VAL A 174 -1.57 13.30 -5.49
CA VAL A 174 -2.72 13.84 -4.73
C VAL A 174 -3.00 12.97 -3.50
N MET A 175 -3.00 11.64 -3.67
CA MET A 175 -3.15 10.71 -2.56
C MET A 175 -2.02 10.91 -1.54
N LEU A 176 -0.77 11.03 -2.00
CA LEU A 176 0.37 11.30 -1.13
C LEU A 176 0.29 12.66 -0.45
N ALA A 177 -0.16 13.70 -1.15
CA ALA A 177 -0.32 15.04 -0.60
C ALA A 177 -1.40 15.08 0.50
N ALA A 178 -2.48 14.32 0.34
CA ALA A 178 -3.50 14.18 1.38
C ALA A 178 -2.92 13.54 2.66
N LEU A 179 -2.11 12.48 2.51
CA LEU A 179 -1.40 11.86 3.63
C LEU A 179 -0.39 12.82 4.28
N ALA A 180 0.38 13.56 3.47
CA ALA A 180 1.37 14.53 3.93
C ALA A 180 0.73 15.65 4.77
N ARG A 181 -0.38 16.23 4.27
CA ARG A 181 -1.10 17.31 4.95
C ARG A 181 -1.69 16.86 6.28
N LEU A 182 -2.34 15.69 6.32
CA LEU A 182 -2.93 15.18 7.57
C LEU A 182 -1.87 14.71 8.58
N SER A 183 -0.73 14.22 8.09
CA SER A 183 0.41 13.85 8.96
C SER A 183 1.22 15.06 9.43
N GLY A 184 0.98 16.26 8.88
CA GLY A 184 1.73 17.47 9.18
C GLY A 184 3.22 17.37 8.79
N LEU A 185 3.54 16.57 7.77
CA LEU A 185 4.93 16.32 7.35
C LEU A 185 5.29 17.17 6.13
N PRO A 186 6.56 17.66 6.05
CA PRO A 186 7.04 18.31 4.85
C PRO A 186 7.10 17.32 3.68
N ALA A 187 7.03 17.84 2.46
CA ALA A 187 6.96 17.03 1.23
C ALA A 187 8.10 16.00 1.13
N SER A 188 9.33 16.37 1.49
CA SER A 188 10.51 15.49 1.41
C SER A 188 10.44 14.29 2.35
N VAL A 189 9.90 14.48 3.57
CA VAL A 189 9.70 13.41 4.55
C VAL A 189 8.52 12.55 4.13
N ALA A 190 7.38 13.17 3.79
CA ALA A 190 6.20 12.46 3.32
C ALA A 190 6.48 11.63 2.06
N PHE A 191 7.32 12.11 1.14
CA PHE A 191 7.73 11.37 -0.05
C PHE A 191 8.44 10.06 0.30
N ASN A 192 9.40 10.12 1.20
CA ASN A 192 10.17 8.96 1.64
C ASN A 192 9.30 7.97 2.45
N VAL A 193 8.45 8.42 3.38
CA VAL A 193 7.53 7.54 4.14
C VAL A 193 6.46 6.97 3.21
N GLY A 194 5.98 7.78 2.27
CA GLY A 194 4.96 7.43 1.29
C GLY A 194 5.35 6.25 0.42
N LEU A 195 6.63 6.13 0.03
CA LEU A 195 7.13 4.94 -0.66
C LEU A 195 6.94 3.67 0.19
N GLY A 196 7.18 3.76 1.50
CA GLY A 196 6.91 2.65 2.42
C GLY A 196 5.42 2.36 2.57
N ALA A 197 4.57 3.39 2.55
CA ALA A 197 3.12 3.22 2.55
C ALA A 197 2.62 2.53 1.28
N TRP A 198 3.13 2.89 0.10
CA TRP A 198 2.80 2.21 -1.16
C TRP A 198 3.21 0.74 -1.15
N PHE A 199 4.41 0.45 -0.66
CA PHE A 199 4.87 -0.92 -0.50
C PHE A 199 3.97 -1.72 0.46
N ALA A 200 3.63 -1.16 1.61
CA ALA A 200 2.76 -1.79 2.61
C ALA A 200 1.33 -2.02 2.10
N LEU A 201 0.75 -1.05 1.38
CA LEU A 201 -0.56 -1.17 0.75
C LEU A 201 -0.56 -2.26 -0.31
N THR A 202 0.50 -2.37 -1.12
CA THR A 202 0.65 -3.42 -2.12
C THR A 202 0.74 -4.81 -1.47
N LEU A 203 1.60 -4.99 -0.47
CA LEU A 203 1.75 -6.28 0.22
C LEU A 203 0.45 -6.73 0.90
N THR A 204 -0.25 -5.80 1.57
CA THR A 204 -1.52 -6.14 2.24
C THR A 204 -2.65 -6.42 1.26
N ALA A 205 -2.73 -5.68 0.15
CA ALA A 205 -3.71 -5.97 -0.89
C ALA A 205 -3.45 -7.34 -1.55
N ALA A 206 -2.19 -7.64 -1.89
CA ALA A 206 -1.79 -8.93 -2.44
C ALA A 206 -2.08 -10.08 -1.45
N PHE A 207 -1.79 -9.89 -0.16
CA PHE A 207 -2.16 -10.82 0.90
C PHE A 207 -3.66 -11.09 0.92
N GLY A 208 -4.48 -10.03 0.96
CA GLY A 208 -5.94 -10.16 1.03
C GLY A 208 -6.53 -10.92 -0.16
N ILE A 209 -6.09 -10.58 -1.38
CA ILE A 209 -6.57 -11.21 -2.61
C ILE A 209 -6.18 -12.69 -2.65
N ALA A 210 -4.91 -13.03 -2.38
CA ALA A 210 -4.45 -14.41 -2.41
C ALA A 210 -5.06 -15.25 -1.27
N PHE A 211 -5.22 -14.66 -0.08
CA PHE A 211 -5.95 -15.27 1.04
C PHE A 211 -7.38 -15.62 0.64
N ASP A 212 -8.11 -14.67 0.05
CA ASP A 212 -9.50 -14.86 -0.36
C ASP A 212 -9.64 -15.92 -1.44
N LEU A 213 -8.72 -15.93 -2.42
CA LEU A 213 -8.70 -16.92 -3.48
C LEU A 213 -8.50 -18.33 -2.92
N VAL A 214 -7.47 -18.52 -2.08
CA VAL A 214 -7.17 -19.84 -1.49
C VAL A 214 -8.28 -20.30 -0.54
N ALA A 215 -8.80 -19.41 0.30
CA ALA A 215 -9.90 -19.72 1.19
C ALA A 215 -11.18 -20.09 0.42
N ALA A 216 -11.49 -19.39 -0.68
CA ALA A 216 -12.64 -19.69 -1.53
C ALA A 216 -12.48 -21.05 -2.25
N LEU A 217 -11.29 -21.37 -2.75
CA LEU A 217 -10.99 -22.66 -3.38
C LEU A 217 -11.17 -23.83 -2.41
N ILE A 218 -10.69 -23.69 -1.17
CA ILE A 218 -10.81 -24.73 -0.14
C ILE A 218 -12.28 -24.94 0.25
N ARG A 219 -13.05 -23.86 0.38
CA ARG A 219 -14.50 -23.95 0.68
C ARG A 219 -15.31 -24.64 -0.42
N ARG A 220 -14.83 -24.62 -1.67
CA ARG A 220 -15.47 -25.29 -2.82
C ARG A 220 -15.09 -26.76 -2.96
N ALA A 221 -14.03 -27.22 -2.29
CA ALA A 221 -13.63 -28.62 -2.34
C ALA A 221 -14.74 -29.48 -1.69
N PRO A 222 -15.19 -30.57 -2.33
CA PRO A 222 -16.23 -31.43 -1.77
C PRO A 222 -15.71 -32.08 -0.48
N VAL A 223 -16.21 -31.61 0.67
CA VAL A 223 -15.86 -32.19 1.96
C VAL A 223 -16.74 -33.43 2.16
N SER A 224 -16.13 -34.61 2.10
CA SER A 224 -16.74 -35.91 2.44
C SER A 224 -16.91 -36.06 3.96
N SER A 225 -17.57 -35.13 4.65
CA SER A 225 -17.78 -35.22 6.10
C SER A 225 -19.26 -35.29 6.47
N SER A 226 -19.61 -36.31 7.24
CA SER A 226 -20.92 -36.60 7.82
C SER A 226 -21.28 -35.76 9.05
N LEU A 227 -20.52 -34.71 9.36
CA LEU A 227 -20.75 -33.83 10.51
C LEU A 227 -21.58 -32.60 10.08
N PRO A 228 -22.53 -32.15 10.92
CA PRO A 228 -23.28 -30.93 10.64
C PRO A 228 -22.32 -29.73 10.53
N PRO A 229 -22.52 -28.84 9.54
CA PRO A 229 -21.64 -27.69 9.35
C PRO A 229 -21.70 -26.78 10.58
N ALA A 230 -20.54 -26.49 11.17
CA ALA A 230 -20.41 -25.42 12.15
C ALA A 230 -20.83 -24.09 11.49
N SER A 231 -21.46 -23.20 12.27
CA SER A 231 -21.97 -21.91 11.79
C SER A 231 -20.91 -21.02 11.10
N SER A 232 -19.62 -21.24 11.41
CA SER A 232 -18.46 -20.68 10.72
C SER A 232 -17.27 -21.63 10.85
N PRO A 233 -16.91 -22.46 9.86
CA PRO A 233 -15.69 -23.26 9.95
C PRO A 233 -14.47 -22.33 10.07
N PRO A 234 -13.49 -22.65 10.95
CA PRO A 234 -12.30 -21.84 11.10
C PRO A 234 -11.56 -21.72 9.77
N VAL A 235 -11.02 -20.53 9.50
CA VAL A 235 -10.26 -20.29 8.26
C VAL A 235 -9.05 -21.24 8.23
N PRO A 236 -8.85 -22.00 7.14
CA PRO A 236 -7.75 -22.97 7.06
C PRO A 236 -6.40 -22.25 7.05
N ARG A 237 -5.39 -22.84 7.71
CA ARG A 237 -4.02 -22.30 7.77
C ARG A 237 -3.41 -22.07 6.37
N SER A 238 -3.76 -22.90 5.40
CA SER A 238 -3.33 -22.76 4.01
C SER A 238 -3.79 -21.45 3.36
N ALA A 239 -4.91 -20.86 3.77
CA ALA A 239 -5.32 -19.54 3.27
C ALA A 239 -4.36 -18.44 3.74
N TYR A 240 -3.89 -18.49 4.99
CA TYR A 240 -2.89 -17.56 5.49
C TYR A 240 -1.55 -17.72 4.78
N ILE A 241 -1.12 -18.97 4.57
CA ILE A 241 0.10 -19.27 3.82
C ILE A 241 -0.03 -18.76 2.38
N GLY A 242 -1.16 -19.03 1.72
CA GLY A 242 -1.46 -18.52 0.38
C GLY A 242 -1.44 -17.00 0.30
N GLY A 243 -2.02 -16.32 1.28
CA GLY A 243 -1.95 -14.87 1.41
C GLY A 243 -0.51 -14.35 1.54
N LEU A 244 0.26 -14.92 2.47
CA LEU A 244 1.66 -14.53 2.70
C LEU A 244 2.54 -14.79 1.48
N LEU A 245 2.34 -15.92 0.80
CA LEU A 245 2.98 -16.21 -0.48
C LEU A 245 2.57 -15.19 -1.53
N GLY A 246 1.29 -14.83 -1.64
CA GLY A 246 0.84 -13.79 -2.58
C GLY A 246 1.55 -12.44 -2.35
N ALA A 247 1.66 -12.01 -1.09
CA ALA A 247 2.40 -10.82 -0.72
C ALA A 247 3.89 -10.93 -1.10
N LEU A 248 4.54 -12.06 -0.76
CA LEU A 248 5.93 -12.34 -1.11
C LEU A 248 6.17 -12.33 -2.63
N PHE A 249 5.33 -13.01 -3.39
CA PHE A 249 5.47 -13.12 -4.84
C PHE A 249 5.30 -11.77 -5.53
N VAL A 250 4.30 -10.98 -5.13
CA VAL A 250 4.03 -9.67 -5.75
C VAL A 250 5.06 -8.63 -5.32
N GLY A 251 5.33 -8.51 -4.02
CA GLY A 251 6.15 -7.40 -3.51
C GLY A 251 7.66 -7.65 -3.60
N LEU A 252 8.12 -8.89 -3.39
CA LEU A 252 9.55 -9.21 -3.35
C LEU A 252 10.01 -9.94 -4.60
N LEU A 253 9.39 -11.08 -4.94
CA LEU A 253 9.84 -11.88 -6.09
C LEU A 253 9.47 -11.24 -7.44
N GLY A 254 8.44 -10.42 -7.50
CA GLY A 254 8.15 -9.56 -8.66
C GLY A 254 9.25 -8.52 -8.94
N ASN A 255 10.11 -8.25 -7.94
CA ASN A 255 11.24 -7.33 -8.00
C ASN A 255 12.57 -8.07 -7.78
N LEU A 256 12.65 -9.35 -8.20
CA LEU A 256 13.76 -10.26 -7.91
C LEU A 256 15.13 -9.69 -8.34
N ALA A 257 15.20 -8.92 -9.43
CA ALA A 257 16.45 -8.30 -9.88
C ALA A 257 17.07 -7.41 -8.80
N GLY A 258 16.32 -6.47 -8.21
CA GLY A 258 16.82 -5.60 -7.15
C GLY A 258 17.17 -6.37 -5.86
N PHE A 259 16.46 -7.46 -5.57
CA PHE A 259 16.82 -8.35 -4.46
C PHE A 259 18.16 -9.06 -4.71
N LEU A 260 18.37 -9.59 -5.91
CA LEU A 260 19.61 -10.23 -6.33
C LEU A 260 20.78 -9.24 -6.33
N GLU A 261 20.59 -8.02 -6.83
CA GLU A 261 21.59 -6.93 -6.78
C GLU A 261 22.00 -6.62 -5.34
N SER A 262 21.03 -6.59 -4.41
CA SER A 262 21.29 -6.34 -2.99
C SER A 262 22.09 -7.49 -2.36
N MET A 263 21.77 -8.75 -2.68
CA MET A 263 22.52 -9.92 -2.21
C MET A 263 23.95 -9.93 -2.74
N PHE A 264 24.12 -9.65 -4.03
CA PHE A 264 25.43 -9.58 -4.67
C PHE A 264 26.29 -8.45 -4.08
N SER A 265 25.70 -7.26 -3.91
CA SER A 265 26.37 -6.11 -3.28
C SER A 265 26.77 -6.38 -1.82
N ALA A 266 26.04 -7.25 -1.13
CA ALA A 266 26.36 -7.71 0.23
C ALA A 266 27.38 -8.87 0.27
N GLY A 267 27.91 -9.31 -0.89
CA GLY A 267 28.90 -10.40 -0.96
C GLY A 267 28.32 -11.78 -0.71
N VAL A 268 27.01 -11.97 -0.86
CA VAL A 268 26.34 -13.24 -0.56
C VAL A 268 26.50 -14.21 -1.74
N GLY A 269 27.02 -15.41 -1.49
CA GLY A 269 27.10 -16.48 -2.48
C GLY A 269 28.39 -16.49 -3.33
N PRO A 270 28.74 -17.64 -3.95
CA PRO A 270 29.97 -17.77 -4.72
C PRO A 270 29.90 -17.03 -6.05
N LEU A 271 31.02 -16.49 -6.54
CA LEU A 271 31.11 -15.79 -7.84
C LEU A 271 30.60 -16.65 -9.01
N ALA A 272 30.78 -17.98 -8.93
CA ALA A 272 30.28 -18.92 -9.93
C ALA A 272 28.75 -18.90 -10.06
N PHE A 273 28.02 -18.69 -8.95
CA PHE A 273 26.56 -18.58 -8.98
C PHE A 273 26.13 -17.32 -9.74
N TRP A 274 26.75 -16.17 -9.44
CA TRP A 274 26.45 -14.90 -10.09
C TRP A 274 26.80 -14.92 -11.59
N ARG A 275 27.92 -15.55 -11.95
CA ARG A 275 28.30 -15.82 -13.34
C ARG A 275 27.27 -16.69 -14.07
N TRP A 276 26.77 -17.75 -13.42
CA TRP A 276 25.73 -18.61 -13.99
C TRP A 276 24.39 -17.89 -14.15
N LEU A 277 24.05 -17.00 -13.19
CA LEU A 277 22.80 -16.25 -13.19
C LEU A 277 22.70 -15.25 -14.35
N ASP A 278 23.86 -14.76 -14.84
CA ASP A 278 24.03 -13.92 -16.03
C ASP A 278 23.02 -12.76 -16.18
N VAL A 279 22.71 -12.10 -15.05
CA VAL A 279 21.85 -10.91 -15.06
C VAL A 279 22.67 -9.73 -15.55
N LYS A 280 22.19 -9.11 -16.62
CA LYS A 280 22.78 -7.90 -17.20
C LYS A 280 22.94 -6.81 -16.12
N ASP A 281 24.07 -6.11 -16.12
CA ASP A 281 24.45 -5.03 -15.19
C ASP A 281 24.76 -5.46 -13.73
N LEU A 282 24.20 -6.58 -13.25
CA LEU A 282 24.47 -7.15 -11.92
C LEU A 282 25.92 -7.65 -11.80
N ASN A 283 26.41 -8.27 -12.87
CA ASN A 283 27.76 -8.82 -12.97
C ASN A 283 28.87 -7.74 -13.10
N CYS A 284 28.50 -6.47 -13.25
CA CYS A 284 29.45 -5.40 -13.50
C CYS A 284 29.85 -4.58 -12.28
N LEU A 285 29.16 -4.78 -11.16
CA LEU A 285 29.43 -4.07 -9.92
C LEU A 285 30.53 -4.82 -9.15
N GLY A 286 31.73 -4.25 -9.06
CA GLY A 286 32.76 -4.76 -8.15
C GLY A 286 32.28 -4.61 -6.69
N GLY A 287 31.64 -5.63 -6.13
CA GLY A 287 31.16 -5.63 -4.76
C GLY A 287 32.26 -5.92 -3.72
N PRO A 288 32.15 -5.40 -2.49
CA PRO A 288 33.08 -5.75 -1.40
C PRO A 288 33.00 -7.26 -1.12
N GLY A 289 34.05 -7.99 -1.53
CA GLY A 289 34.12 -9.46 -1.42
C GLY A 289 34.47 -10.17 -2.73
N TYR A 290 34.40 -9.48 -3.88
CA TYR A 290 34.78 -10.03 -5.18
C TYR A 290 35.94 -9.22 -5.77
N SER A 291 37.13 -9.82 -5.81
CA SER A 291 38.37 -9.16 -6.25
C SER A 291 38.52 -9.07 -7.78
N GLU A 292 37.70 -9.78 -8.55
CA GLU A 292 37.71 -9.76 -10.01
C GLU A 292 36.35 -9.34 -10.57
N PRO A 293 36.30 -8.40 -11.55
CA PRO A 293 35.08 -8.09 -12.26
C PRO A 293 34.59 -9.33 -13.04
N ILE A 294 33.28 -9.55 -13.08
CA ILE A 294 32.71 -10.58 -13.95
C ILE A 294 32.73 -10.00 -15.37
N ALA A 295 33.44 -10.66 -16.28
CA ALA A 295 33.62 -10.20 -17.65
C ALA A 295 32.28 -10.07 -18.42
N ASN A 296 32.26 -9.16 -19.41
CA ASN A 296 31.14 -8.68 -20.23
C ASN A 296 30.41 -7.42 -19.74
N CYS A 297 31.11 -6.52 -19.06
CA CYS A 297 30.65 -5.14 -18.93
C CYS A 297 30.87 -4.41 -20.24
N LEU A 298 29.78 -4.19 -20.98
CA LEU A 298 29.81 -3.23 -22.07
C LEU A 298 30.30 -1.90 -21.49
N THR A 299 31.38 -1.37 -22.05
CA THR A 299 31.82 0.00 -21.84
C THR A 299 30.67 0.92 -22.26
N ALA A 300 29.82 1.33 -21.32
CA ALA A 300 28.82 2.35 -21.55
C ALA A 300 29.54 3.69 -21.66
N GLY A 301 29.61 4.23 -22.87
CA GLY A 301 29.98 5.63 -23.14
C GLY A 301 28.85 6.59 -22.86
#